data_AF-A0A6B3VX61-F1
#
_entry.id   AF-A0A6B3VX61-F1
#
_cell.length_a   1.000
_cell.length_b   1.000
_cell.length_c   1.000
_cell.angle_alpha   90.00
_cell.angle_beta   90.00
_cell.angle_gamma   90.00
#
_symmetry.space_group_name_H-M   'P 1'
#
loop_
_entity.id
_entity.type
_entity.pdbx_description
1 polymer ?
#
loop_
_entity_poly.entity_id
_entity_poly.type
_entity_poly.pdbx_seq_one_letter_code
_entity_poly.pdbx_strand_id
1 'polypeptide(L)'
;MGEIRSDQTIVQQYINEIKNKKNALSHTSSVATMSGFTNITPNDYMKKAFSNTLLYTDMISSYLVSDLERILSIAKSFEKHDHMQAMAIAYKVNKNG
;
A
#
# COMPACT_ATOMS: atom_id res chain seq x y z
N MET A 1 14.27 13.33 -23.71
CA MET A 1 13.86 13.12 -22.31
C MET A 1 12.87 11.98 -22.30
N GLY A 2 13.11 10.91 -21.53
CA GLY A 2 12.18 9.79 -21.44
C GLY A 2 10.98 10.18 -20.58
N GLU A 3 9.76 9.86 -21.04
CA GLU A 3 8.55 10.01 -20.22
C GLU A 3 8.66 9.10 -18.99
N ILE A 4 8.54 9.68 -17.79
CA ILE A 4 8.35 8.88 -16.57
C ILE A 4 6.88 8.45 -16.56
N ARG A 5 6.57 7.33 -17.23
CA ARG A 5 5.26 6.69 -17.13
C ARG A 5 5.24 5.82 -15.88
N SER A 6 4.70 6.37 -14.79
CA SER A 6 4.33 5.57 -13.63
C SER A 6 2.96 4.93 -13.89
N ASP A 7 2.88 3.60 -13.80
CA ASP A 7 1.58 2.92 -13.79
C ASP A 7 0.92 3.11 -12.40
N GLN A 8 0.37 4.31 -12.22
CA GLN A 8 -0.28 4.73 -10.99
C GLN A 8 -1.45 3.80 -10.62
N THR A 9 -2.10 3.20 -11.63
CA THR A 9 -3.20 2.26 -11.46
C THR A 9 -2.71 0.98 -10.81
N ILE A 10 -1.62 0.40 -11.29
CA ILE A 10 -1.01 -0.80 -10.70
C ILE A 10 -0.55 -0.53 -9.25
N VAL A 11 0.11 0.62 -9.00
CA VAL A 11 0.55 0.97 -7.63
C VAL A 11 -0.64 1.10 -6.68
N GLN A 12 -1.72 1.74 -7.14
CA GLN A 12 -2.95 1.86 -6.35
C GLN A 12 -3.62 0.51 -6.09
N GLN A 13 -3.60 -0.41 -7.07
CA GLN A 13 -4.08 -1.78 -6.90
C GLN A 13 -3.29 -2.51 -5.81
N TYR A 14 -1.96 -2.45 -5.83
CA TYR A 14 -1.14 -3.08 -4.79
C TYR A 14 -1.40 -2.51 -3.39
N ILE A 15 -1.55 -1.18 -3.26
CA ILE A 15 -1.93 -0.56 -1.98
C ILE A 15 -3.24 -1.15 -1.46
N ASN A 16 -4.25 -1.26 -2.32
CA ASN A 16 -5.57 -1.78 -1.95
C ASN A 16 -5.50 -3.26 -1.59
N GLU A 17 -4.76 -4.07 -2.34
CA GLU A 17 -4.57 -5.49 -2.06
C GLU A 17 -3.89 -5.72 -0.70
N ILE A 18 -2.84 -4.96 -0.38
CA ILE A 18 -2.15 -5.07 0.91
C ILE A 18 -3.10 -4.69 2.05
N LYS A 19 -3.86 -3.59 1.91
CA LYS A 19 -4.87 -3.17 2.90
C LYS A 19 -5.93 -4.25 3.12
N ASN A 20 -6.43 -4.86 2.05
CA ASN A 20 -7.43 -5.93 2.13
C ASN A 20 -6.87 -7.19 2.81
N LYS A 21 -5.67 -7.62 2.43
CA LYS A 21 -5.00 -8.79 3.05
C LYS A 21 -4.68 -8.53 4.53
N LYS A 22 -4.27 -7.31 4.88
CA LYS A 22 -4.06 -6.87 6.26
C LYS A 22 -5.34 -6.97 7.09
N ASN A 23 -6.46 -6.49 6.54
CA ASN A 23 -7.77 -6.60 7.19
C ASN A 23 -8.20 -8.07 7.35
N ALA A 24 -7.98 -8.92 6.35
CA ALA A 24 -8.27 -10.35 6.48
C ALA A 24 -7.42 -11.01 7.58
N LEU A 25 -6.13 -10.65 7.69
CA LEU A 25 -5.24 -11.14 8.73
C LEU A 25 -5.71 -10.73 10.14
N SER A 26 -6.21 -9.51 10.32
CA SER A 26 -6.75 -9.11 11.64
C SER A 26 -7.94 -9.98 12.07
N HIS A 27 -8.73 -10.50 11.11
CA HIS A 27 -9.83 -11.42 11.39
C HIS A 27 -9.36 -12.85 11.69
N THR A 28 -8.16 -13.25 11.28
CA THR A 28 -7.61 -14.57 11.70
C THR A 28 -7.26 -14.61 13.18
N SER A 29 -6.97 -13.46 13.79
CA SER A 29 -6.70 -13.35 15.22
C SER A 29 -7.93 -13.67 16.09
N SER A 30 -9.14 -13.38 15.61
CA SER A 30 -10.39 -13.70 16.31
C SER A 30 -10.79 -15.17 16.20
N VAL A 31 -10.28 -15.90 15.20
CA VAL A 31 -10.52 -17.35 15.03
C VAL A 31 -9.58 -18.18 15.91
N ALA A 32 -8.33 -17.73 16.11
CA ALA A 32 -7.37 -18.40 16.98
C ALA A 32 -7.82 -18.44 18.46
N THR A 33 -8.65 -17.50 18.90
CA THR A 33 -9.26 -17.47 20.23
C THR A 33 -10.49 -18.37 20.38
N MET A 34 -11.00 -19.00 19.31
CA MET A 34 -12.30 -19.70 19.32
C MET A 34 -12.29 -21.20 18.96
N SER A 35 -11.15 -21.84 18.72
CA SER A 35 -11.16 -23.22 18.22
C SER A 35 -11.12 -24.29 19.31
N GLY A 36 -12.31 -24.68 19.78
CA GLY A 36 -12.58 -25.97 20.46
C GLY A 36 -12.50 -27.19 19.51
N PHE A 37 -11.64 -27.14 18.49
CA PHE A 37 -11.49 -28.18 17.47
C PHE A 37 -10.33 -29.14 17.73
N THR A 38 -9.47 -28.85 18.70
CA THR A 38 -8.35 -29.72 19.08
C THR A 38 -8.27 -29.82 20.61
N ASN A 39 -7.99 -31.02 21.14
CA ASN A 39 -7.69 -31.22 22.58
C ASN A 39 -6.29 -30.68 22.97
N ILE A 40 -5.66 -29.88 22.10
CA ILE A 40 -4.33 -29.35 22.30
C ILE A 40 -4.48 -27.91 22.78
N THR A 41 -4.33 -27.69 24.08
CA THR A 41 -4.21 -26.35 24.64
C THR A 41 -2.87 -25.75 24.20
N PRO A 42 -2.85 -24.64 23.43
CA PRO A 42 -1.59 -24.00 23.07
C PRO A 42 -0.88 -23.50 24.32
N ASN A 43 0.42 -23.77 24.44
CA ASN A 43 1.22 -23.20 25.51
C ASN A 43 1.43 -21.68 25.27
N ASP A 44 1.88 -20.96 26.30
CA ASP A 44 2.01 -19.51 26.24
C ASP A 44 3.08 -19.03 25.24
N TYR A 45 4.12 -19.84 24.99
CA TYR A 45 5.11 -19.54 23.95
C TYR A 45 4.50 -19.56 22.55
N MET A 46 3.62 -20.52 22.26
CA MET A 46 2.92 -20.61 20.97
C MET A 46 1.98 -19.42 20.77
N LYS A 47 1.22 -19.05 21.81
CA LYS A 47 0.34 -17.86 21.77
C LYS A 47 1.15 -16.60 21.54
N LYS A 48 2.27 -16.44 22.26
CA LYS A 48 3.17 -15.27 22.11
C LYS A 48 3.82 -15.23 20.73
N ALA A 49 4.30 -16.35 20.22
CA ALA A 49 4.87 -16.44 18.87
C ALA A 49 3.85 -16.03 17.81
N PHE A 50 2.62 -16.56 17.88
CA PHE A 50 1.54 -16.21 16.97
C PHE A 50 1.20 -14.71 17.02
N SER A 51 1.03 -14.15 18.22
CA SER A 51 0.76 -12.71 18.40
C SER A 51 1.90 -11.84 17.87
N ASN A 52 3.15 -12.21 18.12
CA ASN A 52 4.32 -11.48 17.61
C ASN A 52 4.38 -11.52 16.08
N THR A 53 4.12 -12.68 15.47
CA THR A 53 4.09 -12.81 14.01
C THR A 53 3.01 -11.91 13.41
N LEU A 54 1.82 -11.85 13.99
CA LEU A 54 0.77 -10.94 13.54
C LEU A 54 1.18 -9.47 13.67
N LEU A 55 1.76 -9.09 14.81
CA LEU A 55 2.26 -7.73 15.04
C LEU A 55 3.31 -7.32 14.01
N TYR A 56 4.31 -8.17 13.77
CA TYR A 56 5.36 -7.87 12.79
C TYR A 56 4.83 -7.81 11.37
N THR A 57 3.86 -8.67 11.02
CA THR A 57 3.20 -8.65 9.72
C THR A 57 2.42 -7.34 9.53
N ASP A 58 1.70 -6.87 10.56
CA ASP A 58 0.99 -5.60 10.55
C ASP A 58 1.94 -4.40 10.37
N MET A 59 3.05 -4.41 11.11
CA MET A 59 4.07 -3.36 11.04
C MET A 59 4.71 -3.28 9.66
N ILE A 60 5.21 -4.42 9.14
CA ILE A 60 5.89 -4.46 7.83
C ILE A 60 4.94 -4.08 6.70
N SER A 61 3.70 -4.59 6.72
CA SER A 61 2.71 -4.24 5.70
C SER A 61 2.33 -2.75 5.74
N SER A 62 2.30 -2.13 6.92
CA SER A 62 2.05 -0.69 7.06
C SER A 62 3.17 0.17 6.47
N TYR A 63 4.43 -0.21 6.69
CA TYR A 63 5.56 0.46 6.07
C TYR A 63 5.52 0.35 4.54
N LEU A 64 5.24 -0.86 4.03
CA LEU A 64 5.13 -1.08 2.59
C LEU A 64 4.02 -0.23 1.96
N VAL A 65 2.85 -0.13 2.61
CA VAL A 65 1.76 0.74 2.15
C VAL A 65 2.20 2.20 2.14
N SER A 66 2.87 2.66 3.20
CA SER A 66 3.34 4.05 3.29
C SER A 66 4.34 4.40 2.18
N ASP A 67 5.28 3.49 1.89
CA ASP A 67 6.26 3.68 0.82
C ASP A 67 5.60 3.71 -0.56
N LEU A 68 4.62 2.84 -0.81
CA LEU A 68 3.84 2.83 -2.06
C LEU A 68 3.00 4.12 -2.22
N GLU A 69 2.37 4.60 -1.15
CA GLU A 69 1.64 5.87 -1.15
C GLU A 69 2.56 7.05 -1.47
N ARG A 70 3.80 7.03 -0.95
CA ARG A 70 4.83 8.03 -1.27
C ARG A 70 5.24 7.97 -2.74
N ILE A 71 5.48 6.78 -3.28
CA ILE A 71 5.79 6.59 -4.71
C ILE A 71 4.67 7.16 -5.59
N LEU A 72 3.41 6.82 -5.26
CA LEU A 72 2.24 7.31 -5.99
C LEU A 72 2.10 8.84 -5.93
N SER A 73 2.38 9.44 -4.78
CA SER A 73 2.36 10.90 -4.60
C SER A 73 3.42 11.61 -5.45
N ILE A 74 4.63 11.05 -5.50
CA ILE A 74 5.72 11.57 -6.34
C ILE A 74 5.36 11.46 -7.83
N ALA A 75 4.83 10.31 -8.26
CA ALA A 75 4.39 10.11 -9.63
C ALA A 75 3.33 11.15 -10.07
N LYS A 76 2.31 11.37 -9.23
CA LYS A 76 1.27 12.39 -9.47
C LYS A 76 1.86 13.81 -9.56
N SER A 77 2.90 14.09 -8.78
CA SER A 77 3.58 15.38 -8.79
C SER A 77 4.32 15.63 -10.11
N PHE A 78 4.97 14.61 -10.68
CA PHE A 78 5.59 14.72 -12.01
C PHE A 78 4.56 14.94 -13.10
N GLU A 79 3.46 14.17 -13.11
CA GLU A 79 2.38 14.36 -14.09
C GLU A 79 1.77 15.77 -14.03
N LYS A 80 1.53 16.29 -12.81
CA LYS A 80 1.05 17.67 -12.63
C LYS A 80 2.03 18.68 -13.20
N HIS A 81 3.33 18.48 -12.99
CA HIS A 81 4.37 19.37 -13.49
C HIS A 81 4.44 19.36 -15.01
N ASP A 82 4.39 18.18 -15.63
CA ASP A 82 4.38 18.02 -17.08
C ASP A 82 3.14 18.68 -17.70
N HIS A 83 1.97 18.53 -17.08
CA HIS A 83 0.74 19.21 -17.53
C HIS A 83 0.86 20.75 -17.44
N MET A 84 1.43 21.29 -16.36
CA MET A 84 1.67 22.74 -16.22
C MET A 84 2.63 23.26 -17.30
N GLN A 85 3.69 22.51 -17.61
CA GLN A 85 4.61 22.87 -18.69
C GLN A 85 3.93 22.85 -20.06
N ALA A 86 3.14 21.82 -20.34
CA ALA A 86 2.38 21.71 -21.59
C ALA A 86 1.41 22.90 -21.76
N MET A 87 0.67 23.28 -20.71
CA MET A 87 -0.21 24.45 -20.74
C MET A 87 0.56 25.75 -20.96
N ALA A 88 1.71 25.93 -20.30
CA ALA A 88 2.53 27.13 -20.46
C ALA A 88 3.09 27.26 -21.88
N ILE A 89 3.48 26.15 -22.50
CA ILE A 89 3.93 26.11 -23.90
C ILE A 89 2.75 26.46 -24.83
N ALA A 90 1.59 25.82 -24.66
CA ALA A 90 0.40 26.10 -25.47
C ALA A 90 -0.02 27.57 -25.40
N TYR A 91 0.03 28.18 -24.22
CA TYR A 91 -0.28 29.60 -24.03
C TYR A 91 0.71 30.52 -24.75
N LYS A 92 2.01 30.21 -24.72
CA LYS A 92 3.04 30.98 -25.45
C LYS A 92 2.87 30.88 -26.96
N VAL A 93 2.53 29.70 -27.48
CA VAL A 93 2.28 29.50 -28.92
C VAL A 93 1.07 30.32 -29.38
N ASN A 94 -0.03 30.33 -28.63
CA ASN A 94 -1.24 31.09 -28.96
C ASN A 94 -1.06 32.63 -28.88
N LYS A 95 -0.04 33.13 -28.17
CA LYS A 95 0.26 34.57 -28.12
C LYS A 95 1.21 35.06 -29.20
N ASN A 96 1.92 34.16 -29.86
CA ASN A 96 2.96 34.47 -30.84
C ASN A 96 2.57 34.07 -32.28
N GLY A 97 1.36 33.54 -32.49
CA GLY A 97 0.76 33.30 -33.80
C GLY A 97 -0.43 34.22 -34.01
#